data_AF-A0A8D1PLN3-F1
#
_entry.id   AF-A0A8D1PLN3-F1
#
_cell.length_a   1.000
_cell.length_b   1.000
_cell.length_c   1.000
_cell.angle_alpha   90.00
_cell.angle_beta   90.00
_cell.angle_gamma   90.00
#
_symmetry.space_group_name_H-M   'P 1'
#
loop_
_entity.id
_entity.type
_entity.pdbx_description
1 polymer ?
#
loop_
_entity_poly.entity_id
_entity_poly.type
_entity_poly.pdbx_seq_one_letter_code
_entity_poly.pdbx_strand_id
1 'polypeptide(L)'
;CCGIDKLTSTGQAFGLSKVEISRTFEHAIYDGILGLAYPSLAMPGTTAVFDNLKKNMWNPLWEKLEFQDRDGREEGSVVMFGGVDKKYYKGDLKWVPLSQPHYWQITLDRITWRGEVIGCPSGCQAIMDTGTTLLLGPSKEVAKIHSFISAVHFQEEVKNILPDIVFTINNVDYPVPVRAYVLKVRGHPWGESEFWILGDVFLRVYFTVFDRGQNRIGLAPAV
;
A
#
# COMPACT_ATOMS: atom_id res chain seq x y z
N CYS A 1 -8.16 19.99 19.12
CA CYS A 1 -7.14 18.93 19.25
C CYS A 1 -7.57 17.73 18.43
N CYS A 2 -6.64 17.03 17.78
CA CYS A 2 -6.90 15.77 17.09
C CYS A 2 -6.23 14.65 17.90
N GLY A 3 -6.99 13.62 18.26
CA GLY A 3 -6.49 12.46 19.01
C GLY A 3 -6.44 11.24 18.10
N ILE A 4 -5.34 10.47 18.16
CA ILE A 4 -5.21 9.15 17.55
C ILE A 4 -4.77 8.20 18.66
N ASP A 5 -5.69 7.36 19.13
CA ASP A 5 -5.52 6.56 20.35
C ASP A 5 -5.01 7.43 21.52
N LYS A 6 -3.82 7.14 22.06
CA LYS A 6 -3.22 7.89 23.19
C LYS A 6 -2.42 9.11 22.74
N LEU A 7 -2.25 9.34 21.44
CA LEU A 7 -1.50 10.46 20.92
C LEU A 7 -2.42 11.66 20.71
N THR A 8 -1.97 12.83 21.17
CA THR A 8 -2.71 14.09 20.98
C THR A 8 -1.89 15.06 20.15
N SER A 9 -2.50 15.56 19.08
CA SER A 9 -2.00 16.67 18.25
C SER A 9 -2.78 17.96 18.57
N THR A 10 -2.07 18.96 19.09
CA THR A 10 -2.61 20.30 19.37
C THR A 10 -2.35 21.23 18.20
N GLY A 11 -3.32 22.10 17.87
CA GLY A 11 -3.18 23.04 16.74
C GLY A 11 -3.18 22.39 15.36
N GLN A 12 -3.74 21.18 15.25
CA GLN A 12 -3.83 20.45 13.97
C GLN A 12 -4.79 21.15 13.01
N ALA A 13 -4.29 21.59 11.87
CA ALA A 13 -5.12 22.01 10.75
C ALA A 13 -5.76 20.77 10.08
N PHE A 14 -7.03 20.88 9.71
CA PHE A 14 -7.75 19.89 8.92
C PHE A 14 -8.75 20.60 8.00
N GLY A 15 -9.12 19.95 6.89
CA GLY A 15 -10.12 20.47 5.96
C GLY A 15 -11.52 20.02 6.37
N LEU A 16 -12.51 20.91 6.25
CA LEU A 16 -13.92 20.55 6.35
C LEU A 16 -14.51 20.46 4.94
N SER A 17 -14.85 19.25 4.52
CA SER A 17 -15.62 19.03 3.30
C SER A 17 -17.03 19.58 3.49
N LYS A 18 -17.45 20.51 2.63
CA LYS A 18 -18.81 21.09 2.65
C LYS A 18 -19.67 20.60 1.50
N VAL A 19 -19.03 20.23 0.39
CA VAL A 19 -19.66 19.79 -0.84
C VAL A 19 -18.77 18.73 -1.47
N GLU A 20 -19.35 17.57 -1.75
CA GLU A 20 -18.68 16.44 -2.40
C GLU A 20 -19.36 16.21 -3.74
N ILE A 21 -18.66 16.56 -4.81
CA ILE A 21 -19.23 16.59 -6.17
C ILE A 21 -19.17 15.20 -6.82
N SER A 22 -18.29 14.32 -6.36
CA SER A 22 -18.13 12.97 -6.90
C SER A 22 -18.88 11.92 -6.08
N ARG A 23 -19.26 10.82 -6.75
CA ARG A 23 -19.80 9.62 -6.08
C ARG A 23 -18.72 8.78 -5.39
N THR A 24 -17.46 9.24 -5.38
CA THR A 24 -16.32 8.52 -4.82
C THR A 24 -16.54 8.18 -3.35
N PHE A 25 -17.14 9.09 -2.59
CA PHE A 25 -17.40 8.92 -1.16
C PHE A 25 -18.85 8.50 -0.85
N GLU A 26 -19.72 8.39 -1.85
CA GLU A 26 -21.16 8.09 -1.66
C GLU A 26 -21.38 6.74 -0.95
N HIS A 27 -20.47 5.79 -1.16
CA HIS A 27 -20.50 4.46 -0.54
C HIS A 27 -19.28 4.19 0.36
N ALA A 28 -18.55 5.24 0.74
CA ALA A 28 -17.42 5.08 1.65
C ALA A 28 -17.93 4.65 3.04
N ILE A 29 -17.26 3.65 3.62
CA ILE A 29 -17.53 3.19 4.99
C ILE A 29 -16.78 4.03 6.05
N TYR A 30 -16.15 5.13 5.62
CA TYR A 30 -15.33 6.03 6.44
C TYR A 30 -15.78 7.48 6.26
N ASP A 31 -15.61 8.29 7.30
CA ASP A 31 -16.07 9.69 7.34
C ASP A 31 -15.06 10.69 6.78
N GLY A 32 -13.82 10.26 6.52
CA GLY A 32 -12.77 11.13 6.01
C GLY A 32 -11.42 10.45 5.86
N ILE A 33 -10.42 11.24 5.50
CA ILE A 33 -9.07 10.77 5.18
C ILE A 33 -8.05 11.43 6.11
N LEU A 34 -7.18 10.62 6.70
CA LEU A 34 -6.03 11.08 7.48
C LEU A 34 -4.74 10.86 6.69
N GLY A 35 -4.20 11.93 6.11
CA GLY A 35 -2.96 11.86 5.31
C GLY A 35 -1.71 11.62 6.16
N LEU A 36 -0.93 10.60 5.82
CA LEU A 36 0.31 10.18 6.49
C LEU A 36 1.57 10.30 5.62
N ALA A 37 1.46 10.97 4.46
CA ALA A 37 2.59 11.26 3.57
C ALA A 37 3.41 12.49 4.05
N TYR A 38 4.35 12.97 3.23
CA TYR A 38 5.24 14.07 3.59
C TYR A 38 4.55 15.45 3.53
N PRO A 39 5.01 16.43 4.32
CA PRO A 39 4.44 17.80 4.34
C PRO A 39 4.36 18.49 2.98
N SER A 40 5.23 18.13 2.03
CA SER A 40 5.21 18.67 0.67
C SER A 40 3.92 18.40 -0.10
N LEU A 41 3.12 17.41 0.32
CA LEU A 41 1.79 17.11 -0.23
C LEU A 41 0.66 17.75 0.57
N ALA A 42 0.95 18.30 1.76
CA ALA A 42 -0.05 18.94 2.59
C ALA A 42 -0.51 20.26 1.96
N MET A 43 -1.70 20.73 2.35
CA MET A 43 -2.16 22.05 1.93
C MET A 43 -1.14 23.13 2.34
N PRO A 44 -0.81 24.08 1.45
CA PRO A 44 0.11 25.16 1.77
C PRO A 44 -0.25 25.88 3.07
N GLY A 45 0.76 26.13 3.92
CA GLY A 45 0.59 26.80 5.22
C GLY A 45 0.05 25.91 6.35
N THR A 46 -0.14 24.61 6.11
CA THR A 46 -0.56 23.64 7.14
C THR A 46 0.58 22.70 7.55
N THR A 47 0.48 22.12 8.75
CA THR A 47 1.38 21.04 9.19
C THR A 47 0.63 19.71 9.12
N ALA A 48 1.23 18.73 8.44
CA ALA A 48 0.67 17.38 8.34
C ALA A 48 0.52 16.73 9.74
N VAL A 49 -0.48 15.84 9.89
CA VAL A 49 -0.80 15.23 11.19
C VAL A 49 0.40 14.50 11.76
N PHE A 50 1.05 13.65 10.96
CA PHE A 50 2.19 12.88 11.41
C PHE A 50 3.37 13.75 11.89
N ASP A 51 3.57 14.91 11.26
CA ASP A 51 4.61 15.87 11.64
C ASP A 51 4.33 16.57 12.97
N ASN A 52 3.06 16.81 13.30
CA ASN A 52 2.68 17.27 14.63
C ASN A 52 2.81 16.17 15.68
N LEU A 53 2.39 14.94 15.36
CA LEU A 53 2.53 13.79 16.27
C LEU A 53 4.00 13.50 16.58
N LYS A 54 4.88 13.56 15.57
CA LYS A 54 6.32 13.29 15.69
C LYS A 54 7.01 14.13 16.75
N LYS A 55 6.55 15.35 17.02
CA LYS A 55 7.11 16.23 18.06
C LYS A 55 7.06 15.59 19.46
N ASN A 56 6.12 14.67 19.68
CA ASN A 56 5.89 14.01 20.96
C ASN A 56 6.16 12.49 20.90
N MET A 57 6.79 11.99 19.83
CA MET A 57 7.10 10.56 19.67
C MET A 57 8.60 10.30 19.79
N TRP A 58 8.96 9.27 20.56
CA TRP A 58 10.35 8.81 20.66
C TRP A 58 10.86 8.20 19.34
N ASN A 59 9.97 7.57 18.57
CA ASN A 59 10.31 6.93 17.31
C ASN A 59 9.28 7.32 16.22
N PRO A 60 9.68 8.01 15.13
CA PRO A 60 8.76 8.46 14.10
C PRO A 60 8.44 7.37 13.07
N LEU A 61 7.98 6.22 13.56
CA LEU A 61 7.49 5.11 12.75
C LEU A 61 5.97 5.11 12.76
N TRP A 62 5.38 4.68 11.65
CA TRP A 62 4.03 4.15 11.66
C TRP A 62 3.92 2.93 10.75
N GLU A 63 2.83 2.21 10.90
CA GLU A 63 2.63 0.93 10.23
C GLU A 63 1.14 0.75 9.94
N LYS A 64 0.82 0.05 8.85
CA LYS A 64 -0.52 -0.49 8.58
C LYS A 64 -0.36 -1.97 8.25
N LEU A 65 -1.19 -2.81 8.87
CA LEU A 65 -1.43 -4.17 8.43
C LEU A 65 -2.93 -4.45 8.37
N GLU A 66 -3.35 -5.14 7.31
CA GLU A 66 -4.71 -5.67 7.16
C GLU A 66 -4.70 -7.18 7.33
N PHE A 67 -5.65 -7.71 8.10
CA PHE A 67 -5.81 -9.13 8.38
C PHE A 67 -6.86 -9.73 7.45
N GLN A 68 -6.56 -10.90 6.88
CA GLN A 68 -7.53 -11.71 6.16
C GLN A 68 -7.60 -13.12 6.73
N ASP A 69 -8.82 -13.66 6.78
CA ASP A 69 -9.07 -15.06 7.12
C ASP A 69 -8.60 -16.00 5.99
N ARG A 70 -8.70 -17.31 6.23
CA ARG A 70 -8.28 -18.35 5.26
C ARG A 70 -9.02 -18.30 3.93
N ASP A 71 -10.21 -17.69 3.90
CA ASP A 71 -11.05 -17.55 2.71
C ASP A 71 -10.83 -16.21 1.99
N GLY A 72 -9.92 -15.37 2.50
CA GLY A 72 -9.59 -14.05 1.96
C GLY A 72 -10.55 -12.94 2.38
N ARG A 73 -11.36 -13.16 3.43
CA ARG A 73 -12.24 -12.14 4.01
C ARG A 73 -11.49 -11.30 5.03
N GLU A 74 -11.74 -10.00 5.07
CA GLU A 74 -11.13 -9.11 6.05
C GLU A 74 -11.59 -9.49 7.47
N GLU A 75 -10.61 -9.75 8.34
CA GLU A 75 -10.83 -10.11 9.76
C GLU A 75 -10.51 -8.92 10.68
N GLY A 76 -9.83 -7.90 10.16
CA GLY A 76 -9.55 -6.63 10.84
C GLY A 76 -8.35 -5.91 10.23
N SER A 77 -7.89 -4.85 10.88
CA SER A 77 -6.62 -4.18 10.55
C SER A 77 -6.04 -3.52 11.79
N VAL A 78 -4.74 -3.24 11.75
CA VAL A 78 -4.06 -2.48 12.80
C VAL A 78 -3.22 -1.39 12.16
N VAL A 79 -3.23 -0.22 12.80
CA VAL A 79 -2.28 0.86 12.55
C VAL A 79 -1.54 1.11 13.85
N MET A 80 -0.21 1.11 13.80
CA MET A 80 0.65 1.39 14.96
C MET A 80 1.45 2.65 14.72
N PHE A 81 1.58 3.47 15.77
CA PHE A 81 2.41 4.68 15.77
C PHE A 81 3.49 4.53 16.84
N GLY A 82 4.75 4.76 16.47
CA GLY A 82 5.88 4.74 17.40
C GLY A 82 6.56 3.39 17.64
N GLY A 83 6.11 2.31 16.99
CA GLY A 83 6.67 0.98 17.15
C GLY A 83 6.10 -0.03 16.15
N VAL A 84 6.60 -1.25 16.24
CA VAL A 84 6.19 -2.41 15.42
C VAL A 84 6.02 -3.61 16.34
N ASP A 85 5.09 -4.50 16.04
CA ASP A 85 4.85 -5.73 16.82
C ASP A 85 5.23 -6.96 16.00
N LYS A 86 6.18 -7.75 16.51
CA LYS A 86 6.72 -8.95 15.84
C LYS A 86 5.65 -10.01 15.60
N LYS A 87 4.54 -10.02 16.33
CA LYS A 87 3.47 -11.02 16.15
C LYS A 87 2.76 -10.93 14.79
N TYR A 88 2.94 -9.82 14.08
CA TYR A 88 2.26 -9.54 12.81
C TYR A 88 3.10 -9.84 11.56
N TYR A 89 4.37 -10.20 11.70
CA TYR A 89 5.23 -10.51 10.56
C TYR A 89 6.24 -11.63 10.82
N LYS A 90 6.65 -12.31 9.76
CA LYS A 90 7.63 -13.41 9.78
C LYS A 90 8.98 -12.94 9.27
N GLY A 91 10.05 -13.53 9.79
CA GLY A 91 11.41 -13.17 9.39
C GLY A 91 11.78 -11.73 9.76
N ASP A 92 12.78 -11.17 9.09
CA ASP A 92 13.30 -9.83 9.38
C ASP A 92 12.77 -8.78 8.41
N LEU A 93 12.59 -7.55 8.92
CA LEU A 93 12.27 -6.39 8.09
C LEU A 93 13.41 -6.13 7.10
N LYS A 94 13.07 -6.08 5.81
CA LYS A 94 13.94 -5.63 4.75
C LYS A 94 13.70 -4.15 4.51
N TRP A 95 14.73 -3.34 4.75
CA TRP A 95 14.63 -1.88 4.61
C TRP A 95 14.93 -1.44 3.18
N VAL A 96 14.04 -0.61 2.65
CA VAL A 96 14.08 -0.04 1.30
C VAL A 96 14.12 1.48 1.44
N PRO A 97 15.18 2.17 0.96
CA PRO A 97 15.23 3.62 1.01
C PRO A 97 14.16 4.23 0.11
N LEU A 98 13.61 5.37 0.53
CA LEU A 98 12.77 6.14 -0.37
C LEU A 98 13.61 6.76 -1.49
N SER A 99 13.07 6.76 -2.71
CA SER A 99 13.68 7.47 -3.83
C SER A 99 13.44 8.98 -3.76
N GLN A 100 12.27 9.38 -3.25
CA GLN A 100 11.94 10.78 -3.00
C GLN A 100 10.99 10.91 -1.79
N PRO A 101 11.31 11.74 -0.79
CA PRO A 101 10.47 11.97 0.39
C PRO A 101 9.33 12.96 0.08
N HIS A 102 8.46 12.59 -0.85
CA HIS A 102 7.26 13.31 -1.25
C HIS A 102 6.03 12.44 -1.01
N TYR A 103 5.93 11.34 -1.77
CA TYR A 103 5.14 10.17 -1.42
C TYR A 103 5.98 9.18 -0.62
N TRP A 104 5.37 8.07 -0.18
CA TRP A 104 6.10 6.87 0.23
C TRP A 104 6.62 6.12 -1.02
N GLN A 105 7.50 6.80 -1.75
CA GLN A 105 7.99 6.40 -3.07
C GLN A 105 9.27 5.60 -2.97
N ILE A 106 9.32 4.47 -3.67
CA ILE A 106 10.47 3.57 -3.76
C ILE A 106 10.86 3.31 -5.21
N THR A 107 12.09 2.85 -5.41
CA THR A 107 12.49 2.26 -6.70
C THR A 107 12.04 0.81 -6.75
N LEU A 108 11.34 0.44 -7.82
CA LEU A 108 10.92 -0.93 -8.13
C LEU A 108 11.80 -1.44 -9.26
N ASP A 109 12.48 -2.57 -9.05
CA ASP A 109 13.51 -3.05 -9.97
C ASP A 109 12.89 -3.68 -11.22
N ARG A 110 11.85 -4.51 -11.03
CA ARG A 110 11.06 -5.16 -12.08
C ARG A 110 9.82 -5.84 -11.50
N ILE A 111 8.89 -6.16 -12.39
CA ILE A 111 7.74 -7.00 -12.10
C ILE A 111 7.82 -8.21 -13.03
N THR A 112 7.76 -9.41 -12.45
CA THR A 112 7.83 -10.65 -13.21
C THR A 112 6.62 -11.55 -12.98
N TRP A 113 6.32 -12.37 -13.98
CA TRP A 113 5.30 -13.39 -13.93
C TRP A 113 5.77 -14.59 -14.76
N ARG A 114 5.81 -15.79 -14.16
CA ARG A 114 6.46 -16.99 -14.77
C ARG A 114 7.93 -16.78 -15.14
N GLY A 115 8.64 -15.92 -14.42
CA GLY A 115 10.03 -15.54 -14.72
C GLY A 115 10.18 -14.52 -15.85
N GLU A 116 9.11 -14.19 -16.57
CA GLU A 116 9.13 -13.19 -17.63
C GLU A 116 8.90 -11.79 -17.07
N VAL A 117 9.62 -10.79 -17.59
CA VAL A 117 9.43 -9.40 -17.19
C VAL A 117 8.16 -8.85 -17.83
N ILE A 118 7.21 -8.46 -16.98
CA ILE A 118 5.90 -7.95 -17.38
C ILE A 118 5.74 -6.45 -17.10
N GLY A 119 6.60 -5.87 -16.28
CA GLY A 119 6.62 -4.43 -16.00
C GLY A 119 7.97 -3.99 -15.43
N CYS A 120 8.25 -2.68 -15.56
CA CYS A 120 9.47 -2.04 -15.07
C CYS A 120 10.78 -2.73 -15.51
N PRO A 121 11.00 -3.00 -16.81
CA PRO A 121 12.16 -3.77 -17.27
C PRO A 121 13.52 -3.10 -17.00
N SER A 122 13.54 -1.78 -16.85
CA SER A 122 14.75 -1.00 -16.56
C SER A 122 14.67 -0.33 -15.17
N GLY A 123 13.84 -0.85 -14.28
CA GLY A 123 13.45 -0.17 -13.06
C GLY A 123 12.44 0.96 -13.30
N CYS A 124 11.67 1.29 -12.26
CA CYS A 124 10.67 2.35 -12.27
C CYS A 124 10.44 2.87 -10.85
N GLN A 125 9.50 3.80 -10.69
CA GLN A 125 9.05 4.30 -9.39
C GLN A 125 7.71 3.69 -9.01
N ALA A 126 7.57 3.35 -7.73
CA ALA A 126 6.32 2.89 -7.16
C ALA A 126 6.01 3.63 -5.86
N ILE A 127 4.73 3.84 -5.58
CA ILE A 127 4.23 4.46 -4.35
C ILE A 127 3.56 3.36 -3.50
N MET A 128 3.93 3.28 -2.23
CA MET A 128 3.20 2.48 -1.24
C MET A 128 2.04 3.33 -0.70
N ASP A 129 0.81 2.97 -1.04
CA ASP A 129 -0.36 3.80 -0.73
C ASP A 129 -1.46 3.01 -0.02
N THR A 130 -1.61 3.27 1.28
CA THR A 130 -2.64 2.67 2.12
C THR A 130 -4.06 3.14 1.81
N GLY A 131 -4.23 4.19 1.02
CA GLY A 131 -5.52 4.71 0.58
C GLY A 131 -5.99 4.13 -0.76
N THR A 132 -5.19 3.30 -1.41
CA THR A 132 -5.51 2.65 -2.68
C THR A 132 -5.81 1.17 -2.46
N THR A 133 -6.98 0.71 -2.88
CA THR A 133 -7.37 -0.71 -2.73
C THR A 133 -6.66 -1.65 -3.70
N LEU A 134 -6.33 -1.17 -4.91
CA LEU A 134 -5.87 -1.99 -6.05
C LEU A 134 -4.34 -1.92 -6.25
N LEU A 135 -3.82 -2.73 -7.17
CA LEU A 135 -2.53 -2.49 -7.80
C LEU A 135 -2.75 -1.57 -9.00
N LEU A 136 -2.19 -0.37 -8.98
CA LEU A 136 -2.28 0.53 -10.13
C LEU A 136 -0.95 0.59 -10.86
N GLY A 137 -0.99 0.75 -12.18
CA GLY A 137 0.22 0.91 -12.98
C GLY A 137 -0.07 1.43 -14.38
N PRO A 138 0.97 1.64 -15.20
CA PRO A 138 0.80 2.18 -16.54
C PRO A 138 -0.06 1.27 -17.42
N SER A 139 -0.93 1.89 -18.23
CA SER A 139 -2.01 1.18 -18.94
C SER A 139 -1.51 0.04 -19.83
N LYS A 140 -0.32 0.16 -20.44
CA LYS A 140 0.25 -0.89 -21.32
C LYS A 140 0.61 -2.15 -20.53
N GLU A 141 1.29 -1.99 -19.40
CA GLU A 141 1.72 -3.06 -18.50
C GLU A 141 0.52 -3.69 -17.80
N VAL A 142 -0.42 -2.87 -17.34
CA VAL A 142 -1.68 -3.35 -16.73
C VAL A 142 -2.51 -4.14 -17.75
N ALA A 143 -2.67 -3.65 -18.98
CA ALA A 143 -3.35 -4.38 -20.04
C ALA A 143 -2.66 -5.72 -20.36
N LYS A 144 -1.32 -5.77 -20.37
CA LYS A 144 -0.55 -7.00 -20.52
C LYS A 144 -0.88 -8.00 -19.41
N ILE A 145 -0.88 -7.57 -18.15
CA ILE A 145 -1.27 -8.39 -17.00
C ILE A 145 -2.72 -8.88 -17.12
N HIS A 146 -3.65 -8.01 -17.48
CA HIS A 146 -5.06 -8.38 -17.70
C HIS A 146 -5.25 -9.43 -18.78
N SER A 147 -4.50 -9.33 -19.89
CA SER A 147 -4.56 -10.32 -20.96
C SER A 147 -4.13 -11.71 -20.48
N PHE A 148 -3.13 -11.78 -19.60
CA PHE A 148 -2.67 -13.05 -19.03
C PHE A 148 -3.67 -13.63 -18.04
N ILE A 149 -4.29 -12.80 -17.21
CA ILE A 149 -5.29 -13.23 -16.23
C ILE A 149 -6.59 -13.66 -16.94
N SER A 150 -7.08 -12.85 -17.90
CA SER A 150 -8.33 -13.10 -18.64
C SER A 150 -8.26 -14.31 -19.58
N ALA A 151 -7.07 -14.63 -20.10
CA ALA A 151 -6.85 -15.83 -20.93
C ALA A 151 -7.13 -17.12 -20.15
N VAL A 152 -7.08 -17.09 -18.82
CA VAL A 152 -7.42 -18.22 -17.98
C VAL A 152 -8.89 -18.08 -17.60
N HIS A 153 -9.77 -18.78 -18.32
CA HIS A 153 -11.22 -18.75 -18.06
C HIS A 153 -11.47 -19.00 -16.57
N PHE A 154 -12.15 -18.06 -15.91
CA PHE A 154 -12.52 -18.12 -14.49
C PHE A 154 -13.54 -19.25 -14.22
N GLN A 155 -13.11 -20.49 -14.37
CA GLN A 155 -13.73 -21.64 -13.71
C GLN A 155 -13.07 -21.77 -12.33
N GLU A 156 -13.85 -22.12 -11.31
CA GLU A 156 -13.43 -22.11 -9.89
C GLU A 156 -12.16 -22.91 -9.59
N GLU A 157 -11.75 -23.81 -10.49
CA GLU A 157 -10.56 -24.67 -10.40
C GLU A 157 -9.23 -23.98 -10.76
N VAL A 158 -9.23 -22.72 -11.22
CA VAL A 158 -8.04 -22.02 -11.75
C VAL A 158 -7.11 -21.45 -10.68
N LYS A 159 -7.53 -21.39 -9.42
CA LYS A 159 -6.71 -20.81 -8.33
C LYS A 159 -5.37 -21.52 -8.10
N ASN A 160 -5.24 -22.77 -8.55
CA ASN A 160 -4.02 -23.56 -8.42
C ASN A 160 -3.10 -23.53 -9.67
N ILE A 161 -3.47 -22.78 -10.73
CA ILE A 161 -2.75 -22.79 -12.02
C ILE A 161 -2.02 -21.48 -12.31
N LEU A 162 -2.51 -20.36 -11.76
CA LEU A 162 -1.86 -19.08 -11.92
C LEU A 162 -0.65 -19.00 -10.95
N PRO A 163 0.53 -18.57 -11.42
CA PRO A 163 1.68 -18.32 -10.56
C PRO A 163 1.66 -16.91 -10.02
N ASP A 164 2.34 -16.70 -8.90
CA ASP A 164 2.50 -15.41 -8.25
C ASP A 164 3.05 -14.33 -9.21
N ILE A 165 2.62 -13.09 -9.01
CA ILE A 165 3.27 -11.92 -9.60
C ILE A 165 4.33 -11.46 -8.62
N VAL A 166 5.56 -11.35 -9.08
CA VAL A 166 6.71 -11.04 -8.22
C VAL A 166 7.16 -9.61 -8.47
N PHE A 167 7.14 -8.81 -7.41
CA PHE A 167 7.72 -7.48 -7.39
C PHE A 167 9.15 -7.59 -6.85
N THR A 168 10.15 -7.23 -7.63
CA THR A 168 11.54 -7.18 -7.13
C THR A 168 11.83 -5.76 -6.66
N ILE A 169 12.11 -5.58 -5.37
CA ILE A 169 12.39 -4.29 -4.74
C ILE A 169 13.72 -4.40 -4.00
N ASN A 170 14.69 -3.55 -4.33
CA ASN A 170 16.02 -3.56 -3.71
C ASN A 170 16.69 -4.96 -3.79
N ASN A 171 16.58 -5.60 -4.95
CA ASN A 171 17.05 -6.97 -5.25
C ASN A 171 16.44 -8.08 -4.37
N VAL A 172 15.32 -7.81 -3.71
CA VAL A 172 14.55 -8.81 -2.96
C VAL A 172 13.24 -9.06 -3.68
N ASP A 173 12.89 -10.33 -3.86
CA ASP A 173 11.65 -10.75 -4.49
C ASP A 173 10.49 -10.78 -3.49
N TYR A 174 9.41 -10.10 -3.83
CA TYR A 174 8.16 -10.04 -3.08
C TYR A 174 7.03 -10.67 -3.93
N PRO A 175 6.85 -12.01 -3.88
CA PRO A 175 5.74 -12.68 -4.55
C PRO A 175 4.39 -12.26 -3.96
N VAL A 176 3.47 -11.85 -4.82
CA VAL A 176 2.07 -11.59 -4.48
C VAL A 176 1.25 -12.77 -5.00
N PRO A 177 0.64 -13.58 -4.12
CA PRO A 177 -0.02 -14.80 -4.55
C PRO A 177 -1.34 -14.53 -5.27
N VAL A 178 -1.74 -15.44 -6.16
CA VAL A 178 -2.99 -15.36 -6.95
C VAL A 178 -4.19 -14.96 -6.11
N ARG A 179 -4.32 -15.54 -4.91
CA ARG A 179 -5.44 -15.25 -4.01
C ARG A 179 -5.54 -13.77 -3.60
N ALA A 180 -4.42 -13.03 -3.62
CA ALA A 180 -4.37 -11.62 -3.27
C ALA A 180 -4.72 -10.72 -4.46
N TYR A 181 -4.29 -11.07 -5.67
CA TYR A 181 -4.55 -10.27 -6.89
C TYR A 181 -5.61 -10.89 -7.83
N VAL A 182 -6.41 -11.84 -7.34
CA VAL A 182 -7.58 -12.37 -8.06
C VAL A 182 -8.74 -12.52 -7.06
N LEU A 183 -9.60 -11.50 -7.02
CA LEU A 183 -10.76 -11.47 -6.11
C LEU A 183 -11.93 -12.27 -6.69
N LYS A 184 -12.65 -13.01 -5.82
CA LYS A 184 -13.81 -13.86 -6.18
C LYS A 184 -15.03 -13.07 -6.70
N VAL A 185 -15.09 -11.76 -6.46
CA VAL A 185 -16.26 -10.92 -6.76
C VAL A 185 -15.84 -9.79 -7.70
N ARG A 186 -16.58 -9.66 -8.82
CA ARG A 186 -16.56 -8.69 -9.94
C ARG A 186 -15.83 -7.35 -9.78
N GLY A 187 -14.59 -7.35 -9.32
CA GLY A 187 -13.70 -6.22 -9.22
C GLY A 187 -12.33 -6.66 -9.67
N HIS A 188 -11.78 -5.97 -10.67
CA HIS A 188 -10.42 -6.24 -11.09
C HIS A 188 -9.47 -5.61 -10.07
N PRO A 189 -8.54 -6.37 -9.47
CA PRO A 189 -7.58 -5.87 -8.47
C PRO A 189 -6.46 -5.01 -9.09
N TRP A 190 -6.67 -4.58 -10.33
CA TRP A 190 -5.74 -3.82 -11.15
C TRP A 190 -6.46 -2.59 -11.69
N GLY A 191 -5.74 -1.49 -11.81
CA GLY A 191 -6.23 -0.27 -12.45
C GLY A 191 -5.11 0.53 -13.09
N GLU A 192 -5.49 1.56 -13.83
CA GLU A 192 -4.55 2.38 -14.59
C GLU A 192 -4.06 3.59 -13.78
N SER A 193 -2.78 3.91 -13.89
CA SER A 193 -2.12 5.06 -13.28
C SER A 193 -0.84 5.38 -14.05
N GLU A 194 -0.36 6.63 -14.00
CA GLU A 194 0.92 7.01 -14.60
C GLU A 194 2.11 6.31 -13.90
N PHE A 195 1.98 6.09 -12.60
CA PHE A 195 2.99 5.44 -11.75
C PHE A 195 2.46 4.15 -11.15
N TRP A 196 3.37 3.26 -10.75
CA TRP A 196 2.98 2.09 -9.97
C TRP A 196 2.51 2.50 -8.58
N ILE A 197 1.36 2.00 -8.16
CA ILE A 197 0.83 2.17 -6.81
C ILE A 197 0.58 0.79 -6.24
N LEU A 198 1.31 0.48 -5.16
CA LEU A 198 1.19 -0.76 -4.41
C LEU A 198 0.23 -0.50 -3.24
N GLY A 199 -1.05 -0.73 -3.53
CA GLY A 199 -2.14 -0.58 -2.58
C GLY A 199 -2.38 -1.81 -1.70
N ASP A 200 -3.58 -1.92 -1.16
CA ASP A 200 -3.96 -2.96 -0.19
C ASP A 200 -3.72 -4.38 -0.70
N VAL A 201 -3.82 -4.64 -2.00
CA VAL A 201 -3.44 -5.94 -2.61
C VAL A 201 -2.02 -6.37 -2.22
N PHE A 202 -1.06 -5.44 -2.21
CA PHE A 202 0.32 -5.70 -1.78
C PHE A 202 0.46 -5.62 -0.26
N LEU A 203 -0.11 -4.57 0.35
CA LEU A 203 0.06 -4.26 1.78
C LEU A 203 -0.61 -5.29 2.72
N ARG A 204 -1.58 -6.07 2.24
CA ARG A 204 -2.15 -7.20 2.99
C ARG A 204 -1.23 -8.44 3.01
N VAL A 205 -0.35 -8.57 2.02
CA VAL A 205 0.60 -9.69 1.92
C VAL A 205 1.88 -9.37 2.68
N TYR A 206 2.27 -8.10 2.68
CA TYR A 206 3.50 -7.62 3.29
C TYR A 206 3.22 -6.61 4.38
N PHE A 207 3.62 -6.97 5.59
CA PHE A 207 3.75 -6.06 6.70
C PHE A 207 4.68 -4.90 6.33
N THR A 208 4.18 -3.68 6.47
CA THR A 208 4.81 -2.49 5.92
C THR A 208 5.00 -1.42 7.01
N VAL A 209 6.27 -1.09 7.27
CA VAL A 209 6.69 -0.07 8.23
C VAL A 209 7.14 1.18 7.49
N PHE A 210 6.58 2.32 7.84
CA PHE A 210 6.89 3.62 7.27
C PHE A 210 7.78 4.40 8.24
N ASP A 211 9.08 4.54 7.91
CA ASP A 211 10.09 5.17 8.76
C ASP A 211 10.42 6.59 8.30
N ARG A 212 9.75 7.58 8.91
CA ARG A 212 10.01 9.03 8.68
C ARG A 212 11.31 9.51 9.32
N GLY A 213 11.94 8.72 10.18
CA GLY A 213 13.21 9.07 10.81
C GLY A 213 14.38 8.89 9.84
N GLN A 214 14.31 7.82 9.04
CA GLN A 214 15.36 7.44 8.09
C GLN A 214 14.94 7.49 6.62
N ASN A 215 13.70 7.94 6.33
CA ASN A 215 13.13 8.01 4.98
C ASN A 215 13.26 6.67 4.24
N ARG A 216 12.66 5.63 4.82
CA ARG A 216 12.70 4.26 4.31
C ARG A 216 11.42 3.51 4.64
N ILE A 217 11.21 2.39 3.98
CA ILE A 217 10.11 1.45 4.22
C ILE A 217 10.70 0.11 4.67
N GLY A 218 10.11 -0.51 5.68
CA GLY A 218 10.44 -1.87 6.11
C GLY A 218 9.39 -2.85 5.62
N LEU A 219 9.80 -3.91 4.92
CA LEU A 219 8.90 -4.95 4.41
C LEU A 219 9.23 -6.31 5.02
N ALA A 220 8.19 -7.05 5.40
CA ALA A 220 8.29 -8.46 5.78
C ALA A 220 6.99 -9.19 5.43
N PRO A 221 7.01 -10.53 5.23
CA PRO A 221 5.78 -11.29 5.06
C PRO A 221 4.85 -11.12 6.28
N ALA A 222 3.59 -10.75 6.03
CA ALA A 222 2.57 -10.72 7.08
C ALA A 222 2.29 -12.14 7.62
N VAL A 223 1.85 -12.22 8.88
CA VAL A 223 1.54 -13.51 9.55
C VAL A 223 0.20 -14.07 9.12
#